data_AF-A0A2G5TAD8-F1
#
_entry.id   AF-A0A2G5TAD8-F1
#
_cell.length_a   1.000
_cell.length_b   1.000
_cell.length_c   1.000
_cell.angle_alpha   90.00
_cell.angle_beta   90.00
_cell.angle_gamma   90.00
#
_symmetry.space_group_name_H-M   'P 1'
#
loop_
_entity.id
_entity.type
_entity.pdbx_description
1 polymer ?
#
loop_
_entity_poly.entity_id
_entity_poly.type
_entity_poly.pdbx_seq_one_letter_code
_entity_poly.pdbx_strand_id
1 'polypeptide(L)'
;MSLFQLLTDFFELPEEYQCPDSLTNDYFVRLRLGFYFLLSGILLILLYIPCFIVMLKSKSRNPSFRVMIILAVFDIINLAVNSVSTGIFNILGASFCQYPRLIFIIGAIGNGTWMAGCAMCILLAMDRCVEINSKFFLAFLFHKKAFRVVLAVVGIYWMYSVWFTKPLLFSARYSSWFFDPKVNRDPNIYRNVPHTINNLVVSASTTGLYIYMCVFLLYKKGKSTNSMWMSRNKNQVILQAVIICSFHALAAYIYVYMQFFYSPPLLIILGQLTWQWSNGCFCVVYLTINKSIRSSVKKMLLSYRFPNPQILYVLCLIAMLKRELIRHPAYKVMVCLALFDIPSIFIACIFTGYFGYSGIYFCDYPRLIFVLGSFGFGLWMGCTFSSHDVRVQRQVILQAAIICFFHSLASIIYTYMQFFYSPAWLLIFAQISWHICTGFVTIVYLTLNPTIRSEVVKLICPKKLQGANQVYHFSDAVRTRS
;
A
#
# COMPACT_ATOMS: atom_id res chain seq x y z
N MET A 1 -14.01 -12.16 20.72
CA MET A 1 -12.69 -11.64 21.05
C MET A 1 -12.24 -10.58 20.05
N SER A 2 -11.64 -9.48 20.50
CA SER A 2 -11.00 -8.46 19.65
C SER A 2 -9.47 -8.50 19.73
N LEU A 3 -8.76 -7.74 18.88
CA LEU A 3 -7.30 -7.66 18.92
C LEU A 3 -6.78 -7.08 20.24
N PHE A 4 -7.50 -6.11 20.82
CA PHE A 4 -7.17 -5.57 22.14
C PHE A 4 -7.17 -6.67 23.20
N GLN A 5 -8.22 -7.51 23.23
CA GLN A 5 -8.33 -8.62 24.17
C GLN A 5 -7.20 -9.65 23.97
N LEU A 6 -6.90 -10.01 22.71
CA LEU A 6 -5.80 -10.92 22.41
C LEU A 6 -4.46 -10.42 22.97
N LEU A 7 -4.23 -9.10 22.96
CA LEU A 7 -3.00 -8.51 23.48
C LEU A 7 -2.98 -8.38 25.00
N THR A 8 -4.13 -8.08 25.62
CA THR A 8 -4.24 -8.07 27.09
C THR A 8 -4.08 -9.46 27.68
N ASP A 9 -4.49 -10.48 26.94
CA ASP A 9 -4.44 -11.88 27.34
C ASP A 9 -3.11 -12.55 26.88
N PHE A 10 -2.05 -11.75 26.68
CA PHE A 10 -0.70 -12.23 26.31
C PHE A 10 -0.66 -13.20 25.11
N PHE A 11 -1.49 -12.94 24.09
CA PHE A 11 -1.66 -13.76 22.88
C PHE A 11 -2.25 -15.16 23.12
N GLU A 12 -2.96 -15.35 24.24
CA GLU A 12 -3.79 -16.52 24.47
C GLU A 12 -5.14 -16.39 23.75
N LEU A 13 -5.57 -17.50 23.15
CA LEU A 13 -6.86 -17.58 22.45
C LEU A 13 -7.87 -18.23 23.40
N PRO A 14 -9.08 -17.66 23.55
CA PRO A 14 -10.13 -18.23 24.38
C PRO A 14 -10.67 -19.50 23.72
N GLU A 15 -11.44 -20.27 24.49
CA GLU A 15 -11.87 -21.61 24.11
C GLU A 15 -12.59 -21.66 22.74
N GLU A 16 -13.31 -20.60 22.37
CA GLU A 16 -14.03 -20.54 21.10
C GLU A 16 -13.10 -20.41 19.89
N TYR A 17 -11.85 -19.97 20.07
CA TYR A 17 -10.86 -19.88 18.99
C TYR A 17 -9.79 -20.97 19.09
N GLN A 18 -9.94 -21.93 20.02
CA GLN A 18 -9.04 -23.08 20.08
C GLN A 18 -9.27 -24.01 18.89
N CYS A 19 -8.15 -24.50 18.35
CA CYS A 19 -8.15 -25.33 17.16
C CYS A 19 -8.00 -26.81 17.54
N PRO A 20 -8.90 -27.69 17.07
CA PRO A 20 -8.73 -29.13 17.18
C PRO A 20 -7.45 -29.62 16.49
N ASP A 21 -6.81 -30.65 17.04
CA ASP A 21 -5.57 -31.25 16.48
C ASP A 21 -5.73 -31.79 15.04
N SER A 22 -6.95 -32.18 14.67
CA SER A 22 -7.25 -32.60 13.31
C SER A 22 -7.14 -31.44 12.30
N LEU A 23 -7.47 -30.21 12.72
CA LEU A 23 -7.47 -29.03 11.86
C LEU A 23 -6.14 -28.29 11.84
N THR A 24 -5.29 -28.46 12.86
CA THR A 24 -3.94 -27.87 12.89
C THR A 24 -3.02 -28.52 11.84
N ASN A 25 -3.24 -29.80 11.54
CA ASN A 25 -2.47 -30.56 10.56
C ASN A 25 -3.08 -30.57 9.14
N ASP A 26 -4.25 -29.93 8.95
CA ASP A 26 -4.99 -29.98 7.68
C ASP A 26 -4.66 -28.79 6.77
N TYR A 27 -3.82 -29.03 5.74
CA TYR A 27 -3.37 -28.02 4.79
C TYR A 27 -4.11 -28.13 3.45
N PHE A 28 -4.72 -27.03 3.01
CA PHE A 28 -5.48 -26.95 1.74
C PHE A 28 -4.73 -26.13 0.69
N VAL A 29 -3.71 -26.73 0.09
CA VAL A 29 -2.84 -26.04 -0.88
C VAL A 29 -3.62 -25.65 -2.16
N ARG A 30 -3.59 -24.36 -2.51
CA ARG A 30 -4.25 -23.79 -3.70
C ARG A 30 -3.28 -22.94 -4.51
N LEU A 31 -2.30 -23.58 -5.14
CA LEU A 31 -1.22 -22.92 -5.87
C LEU A 31 -1.70 -21.92 -6.92
N ARG A 32 -2.67 -22.28 -7.77
CA ARG A 32 -3.14 -21.41 -8.87
C ARG A 32 -3.71 -20.09 -8.36
N LEU A 33 -4.61 -20.17 -7.37
CA LEU A 33 -5.21 -18.98 -6.75
C LEU A 33 -4.19 -18.23 -5.89
N GLY A 34 -3.31 -18.94 -5.21
CA GLY A 34 -2.24 -18.36 -4.41
C GLY A 34 -1.27 -17.50 -5.24
N PHE A 35 -0.76 -18.04 -6.36
CA PHE A 35 0.05 -17.28 -7.30
C PHE A 35 -0.70 -16.11 -7.91
N TYR A 36 -1.97 -16.29 -8.29
CA TYR A 36 -2.80 -15.21 -8.81
C TYR A 36 -2.87 -14.05 -7.81
N PHE A 37 -3.32 -14.28 -6.58
CA PHE A 37 -3.49 -13.23 -5.57
C PHE A 37 -2.16 -12.60 -5.16
N LEU A 38 -1.08 -13.38 -5.07
CA LEU A 38 0.24 -12.85 -4.73
C LEU A 38 0.78 -11.94 -5.85
N LEU A 39 0.81 -12.43 -7.08
CA LEU A 39 1.39 -11.70 -8.21
C LEU A 39 0.58 -10.44 -8.54
N SER A 40 -0.75 -10.56 -8.60
CA SER A 40 -1.63 -9.43 -8.84
C SER A 40 -1.56 -8.40 -7.71
N GLY A 41 -1.45 -8.83 -6.45
CA GLY A 41 -1.27 -7.94 -5.29
C GLY A 41 0.02 -7.13 -5.37
N ILE A 42 1.15 -7.81 -5.62
CA ILE A 42 2.45 -7.15 -5.79
C ILE A 42 2.39 -6.15 -6.95
N LEU A 43 1.84 -6.55 -8.10
CA LEU A 43 1.71 -5.68 -9.26
C LEU A 43 0.85 -4.45 -8.97
N LEU A 44 -0.30 -4.63 -8.32
CA LEU A 44 -1.21 -3.54 -7.96
C LEU A 44 -0.56 -2.56 -6.98
N ILE A 45 0.16 -3.06 -5.97
CA ILE A 45 0.91 -2.22 -5.02
C ILE A 45 2.00 -1.43 -5.77
N LEU A 46 2.78 -2.08 -6.65
CA LEU A 46 3.82 -1.43 -7.46
C LEU A 46 3.25 -0.31 -8.34
N LEU A 47 2.08 -0.53 -8.96
CA LEU A 47 1.37 0.48 -9.75
C LEU A 47 0.80 1.62 -8.88
N TYR A 48 0.48 1.33 -7.62
CA TYR A 48 -0.06 2.31 -6.68
C TYR A 48 0.99 3.33 -6.22
N ILE A 49 2.21 2.87 -5.95
CA ILE A 49 3.33 3.70 -5.44
C ILE A 49 3.56 5.00 -6.25
N PRO A 50 3.70 4.99 -7.59
CA PRO A 50 3.94 6.22 -8.34
C PRO A 50 2.76 7.20 -8.26
N CYS A 51 1.52 6.70 -8.23
CA CYS A 51 0.32 7.52 -8.03
C CYS A 51 0.34 8.19 -6.66
N PHE A 52 0.67 7.42 -5.62
CA PHE A 52 0.75 7.90 -4.25
C PHE A 52 1.84 8.97 -4.07
N ILE A 53 3.02 8.78 -4.66
CA ILE A 53 4.11 9.76 -4.64
C ILE A 53 3.68 11.08 -5.30
N VAL A 54 3.05 11.01 -6.47
CA VAL A 54 2.53 12.21 -7.16
C VAL A 54 1.47 12.91 -6.31
N MET A 55 0.62 12.15 -5.63
CA MET A 55 -0.37 12.72 -4.73
C MET A 55 0.30 13.44 -3.55
N LEU A 56 1.28 12.83 -2.88
CA LEU A 56 1.99 13.47 -1.78
C LEU A 56 2.75 14.76 -2.19
N LYS A 57 3.26 14.83 -3.42
CA LYS A 57 3.98 15.99 -3.96
C LYS A 57 3.08 17.15 -4.38
N SER A 58 1.78 16.92 -4.55
CA SER A 58 0.87 17.99 -4.94
C SER A 58 0.75 19.02 -3.82
N LYS A 59 0.81 20.31 -4.20
CA LYS A 59 0.58 21.43 -3.28
C LYS A 59 -0.90 21.61 -2.92
N SER A 60 -1.82 20.91 -3.60
CA SER A 60 -3.25 21.00 -3.31
C SER A 60 -3.55 20.42 -1.93
N ARG A 61 -4.22 21.21 -1.09
CA ARG A 61 -4.66 20.80 0.25
C ARG A 61 -6.17 20.76 0.38
N ASN A 62 -6.87 20.69 -0.76
CA ASN A 62 -8.32 20.64 -0.83
C ASN A 62 -8.85 19.35 -0.16
N PRO A 63 -10.07 19.37 0.42
CA PRO A 63 -10.67 18.22 1.10
C PRO A 63 -10.61 16.93 0.29
N SER A 64 -11.06 16.95 -0.96
CA SER A 64 -10.99 15.85 -1.92
C SER A 64 -9.61 15.18 -1.98
N PHE A 65 -8.56 16.00 -2.05
CA PHE A 65 -7.20 15.52 -2.17
C PHE A 65 -6.69 14.83 -0.90
N ARG A 66 -7.12 15.32 0.27
CA ARG A 66 -6.83 14.68 1.56
C ARG A 66 -7.57 13.35 1.68
N VAL A 67 -8.82 13.26 1.20
CA VAL A 67 -9.57 12.00 1.15
C VAL A 67 -8.81 10.96 0.33
N MET A 68 -8.36 11.34 -0.87
CA MET A 68 -7.67 10.45 -1.79
C MET A 68 -6.32 9.94 -1.24
N ILE A 69 -5.56 10.76 -0.52
CA ILE A 69 -4.30 10.33 0.12
C ILE A 69 -4.57 9.31 1.24
N ILE A 70 -5.58 9.55 2.07
CA ILE A 70 -5.90 8.64 3.19
C ILE A 70 -6.46 7.32 2.66
N LEU A 71 -7.37 7.39 1.68
CA LEU A 71 -7.90 6.20 1.00
C LEU A 71 -6.78 5.36 0.38
N ALA A 72 -5.79 6.01 -0.25
CA ALA A 72 -4.62 5.33 -0.79
C ALA A 72 -3.79 4.55 0.24
N VAL A 73 -3.66 5.07 1.46
CA VAL A 73 -2.98 4.34 2.54
C VAL A 73 -3.78 3.09 2.91
N PHE A 74 -5.09 3.21 3.05
CA PHE A 74 -5.96 2.09 3.35
C PHE A 74 -5.98 1.04 2.23
N ASP A 75 -6.01 1.46 0.97
CA ASP A 75 -5.99 0.55 -0.18
C ASP A 75 -4.69 -0.27 -0.24
N ILE A 76 -3.53 0.34 0.03
CA ILE A 76 -2.24 -0.38 0.06
C ILE A 76 -2.20 -1.41 1.20
N ILE A 77 -2.68 -1.04 2.40
CA ILE A 77 -2.75 -1.96 3.54
C ILE A 77 -3.71 -3.12 3.23
N ASN A 78 -4.90 -2.84 2.67
CA ASN A 78 -5.85 -3.87 2.28
C ASN A 78 -5.30 -4.79 1.19
N LEU A 79 -4.58 -4.27 0.18
CA LEU A 79 -3.92 -5.10 -0.84
C LEU A 79 -2.86 -6.03 -0.23
N ALA A 80 -2.17 -5.60 0.82
CA ALA A 80 -1.28 -6.48 1.56
C ALA A 80 -2.05 -7.65 2.20
N VAL A 81 -3.25 -7.41 2.74
CA VAL A 81 -4.06 -8.46 3.38
C VAL A 81 -4.81 -9.34 2.37
N ASN A 82 -5.69 -8.73 1.58
CA ASN A 82 -6.63 -9.43 0.69
C ASN A 82 -5.96 -10.02 -0.57
N SER A 83 -4.71 -9.65 -0.84
CA SER A 83 -3.97 -10.11 -2.01
C SER A 83 -2.66 -10.80 -1.62
N VAL A 84 -1.73 -10.09 -0.97
CA VAL A 84 -0.39 -10.66 -0.68
C VAL A 84 -0.47 -11.76 0.37
N SER A 85 -1.02 -11.48 1.56
CA SER A 85 -1.21 -12.49 2.61
C SER A 85 -2.13 -13.61 2.15
N THR A 86 -3.22 -13.28 1.45
CA THR A 86 -4.13 -14.26 0.85
C THR A 86 -3.41 -15.20 -0.12
N GLY A 87 -2.53 -14.66 -0.96
CA GLY A 87 -1.72 -15.43 -1.90
C GLY A 87 -0.75 -16.38 -1.18
N ILE A 88 -0.01 -15.86 -0.19
CA ILE A 88 0.93 -16.64 0.63
C ILE A 88 0.21 -17.78 1.35
N PHE A 89 -0.89 -17.50 2.05
CA PHE A 89 -1.64 -18.52 2.79
C PHE A 89 -2.23 -19.59 1.86
N ASN A 90 -2.71 -19.21 0.67
CA ASN A 90 -3.16 -20.18 -0.34
C ASN A 90 -2.02 -21.06 -0.88
N ILE A 91 -0.81 -20.52 -1.06
CA ILE A 91 0.36 -21.32 -1.49
C ILE A 91 0.76 -22.31 -0.40
N LEU A 92 0.78 -21.86 0.86
CA LEU A 92 1.06 -22.71 2.01
C LEU A 92 -0.05 -23.72 2.28
N GLY A 93 -1.29 -23.42 1.87
CA GLY A 93 -2.48 -24.16 2.27
C GLY A 93 -2.88 -23.92 3.72
N ALA A 94 -2.33 -22.89 4.36
CA ALA A 94 -2.54 -22.60 5.77
C ALA A 94 -3.82 -21.79 5.99
N SER A 95 -4.68 -22.29 6.87
CA SER A 95 -5.87 -21.59 7.39
C SER A 95 -5.58 -21.05 8.79
N PHE A 96 -6.60 -20.49 9.45
CA PHE A 96 -6.50 -19.97 10.82
C PHE A 96 -5.73 -20.91 11.76
N CYS A 97 -6.04 -22.20 11.80
CA CYS A 97 -5.48 -23.11 12.81
C CYS A 97 -3.97 -23.39 12.71
N GLN A 98 -3.35 -23.19 11.55
CA GLN A 98 -1.91 -23.33 11.39
C GLN A 98 -1.16 -22.14 11.98
N TYR A 99 -1.70 -20.92 11.79
CA TYR A 99 -1.07 -19.67 12.24
C TYR A 99 -2.11 -18.74 12.89
N PRO A 100 -2.74 -19.14 14.00
CA PRO A 100 -3.95 -18.47 14.48
C PRO A 100 -3.69 -17.04 14.92
N ARG A 101 -2.60 -16.79 15.64
CA ARG A 101 -2.21 -15.44 16.09
C ARG A 101 -1.91 -14.51 14.92
N LEU A 102 -1.14 -14.98 13.93
CA LEU A 102 -0.75 -14.19 12.76
C LEU A 102 -1.98 -13.83 11.91
N ILE A 103 -2.82 -14.82 11.60
CA ILE A 103 -4.03 -14.63 10.79
C ILE A 103 -5.04 -13.75 11.52
N PHE A 104 -5.15 -13.85 12.85
CA PHE A 104 -5.99 -12.99 13.66
C PHE A 104 -5.56 -11.52 13.58
N ILE A 105 -4.26 -11.24 13.74
CA ILE A 105 -3.72 -9.86 13.68
C ILE A 105 -3.89 -9.26 12.28
N ILE A 106 -3.50 -10.00 11.23
CA ILE A 106 -3.65 -9.56 9.83
C ILE A 106 -5.13 -9.32 9.52
N GLY A 107 -5.99 -10.21 9.99
CA GLY A 107 -7.43 -10.13 9.91
C GLY A 107 -8.05 -8.89 10.54
N ALA A 108 -7.60 -8.53 11.73
CA ALA A 108 -8.04 -7.33 12.45
C ALA A 108 -7.64 -6.05 11.69
N ILE A 109 -6.39 -5.98 11.21
CA ILE A 109 -5.88 -4.87 10.41
C ILE A 109 -6.67 -4.73 9.10
N GLY A 110 -6.88 -5.85 8.39
CA GLY A 110 -7.66 -5.88 7.15
C GLY A 110 -9.10 -5.44 7.36
N ASN A 111 -9.78 -5.96 8.39
CA ASN A 111 -11.16 -5.58 8.71
C ASN A 111 -11.28 -4.08 9.06
N GLY A 112 -10.42 -3.57 9.94
CA GLY A 112 -10.49 -2.17 10.33
C GLY A 112 -10.18 -1.22 9.17
N THR A 113 -9.19 -1.57 8.35
CA THR A 113 -8.81 -0.80 7.17
C THR A 113 -9.90 -0.84 6.08
N TRP A 114 -10.58 -1.97 5.91
CA TRP A 114 -11.78 -2.08 5.07
C TRP A 114 -12.90 -1.13 5.51
N MET A 115 -13.25 -1.14 6.80
CA MET A 115 -14.30 -0.29 7.36
C MET A 115 -13.97 1.21 7.18
N ALA A 116 -12.72 1.61 7.47
CA ALA A 116 -12.28 2.98 7.25
C ALA A 116 -12.22 3.36 5.77
N GLY A 117 -11.76 2.46 4.90
CA GLY A 117 -11.76 2.62 3.44
C GLY A 117 -13.17 2.86 2.90
N CYS A 118 -14.17 2.12 3.39
CA CYS A 118 -15.58 2.32 3.05
C CYS A 118 -16.06 3.74 3.42
N ALA A 119 -15.75 4.23 4.62
CA ALA A 119 -16.10 5.58 5.04
C ALA A 119 -15.44 6.65 4.14
N MET A 120 -14.16 6.48 3.79
CA MET A 120 -13.46 7.37 2.87
C MET A 120 -14.05 7.33 1.46
N CYS A 121 -14.53 6.16 1.02
CA CYS A 121 -15.19 5.98 -0.27
C CYS A 121 -16.52 6.74 -0.34
N ILE A 122 -17.32 6.70 0.73
CA ILE A 122 -18.56 7.49 0.86
C ILE A 122 -18.25 8.99 0.83
N LEU A 123 -17.23 9.44 1.58
CA LEU A 123 -16.80 10.84 1.57
C LEU A 123 -16.34 11.28 0.17
N LEU A 124 -15.67 10.41 -0.58
CA LEU A 124 -15.28 10.69 -1.96
C LEU A 124 -16.52 10.85 -2.86
N ALA A 125 -17.54 10.00 -2.72
CA ALA A 125 -18.79 10.13 -3.48
C ALA A 125 -19.56 11.41 -3.12
N MET A 126 -19.59 11.78 -1.83
CA MET A 126 -20.19 13.04 -1.37
C MET A 126 -19.46 14.27 -1.91
N ASP A 127 -18.11 14.25 -1.94
CA ASP A 127 -17.29 15.33 -2.52
C ASP A 127 -17.66 15.59 -3.99
N ARG A 128 -17.93 14.53 -4.76
CA ARG A 128 -18.42 14.65 -6.15
C ARG A 128 -19.81 15.23 -6.25
N CYS A 129 -20.72 14.86 -5.33
CA CYS A 129 -22.05 15.45 -5.27
C CYS A 129 -21.98 16.97 -5.03
N VAL A 130 -21.09 17.42 -4.14
CA VAL A 130 -20.85 18.83 -3.83
C VAL A 130 -20.22 19.58 -5.02
N GLU A 131 -19.30 18.94 -5.75
CA GLU A 131 -18.68 19.52 -6.94
C GLU A 131 -19.69 19.77 -8.07
N ILE A 132 -20.67 18.87 -8.22
CA ILE A 132 -21.71 18.96 -9.25
C ILE A 132 -22.84 19.92 -8.82
N ASN A 133 -23.20 19.90 -7.53
CA ASN A 133 -24.22 20.75 -6.91
C ASN A 133 -23.65 21.44 -5.65
N SER A 134 -23.29 22.72 -5.77
CA SER A 134 -22.77 23.50 -4.64
C SER A 134 -23.76 23.69 -3.49
N LYS A 135 -25.06 23.47 -3.71
CA LYS A 135 -26.12 23.51 -2.69
C LYS A 135 -26.46 22.12 -2.13
N PHE A 136 -25.61 21.12 -2.36
CA PHE A 136 -25.81 19.79 -1.79
C PHE A 136 -25.86 19.86 -0.26
N PHE A 137 -26.84 19.19 0.34
CA PHE A 137 -27.16 19.34 1.77
C PHE A 137 -25.99 18.99 2.72
N LEU A 138 -25.08 18.10 2.31
CA LEU A 138 -23.87 17.72 3.08
C LEU A 138 -22.62 18.51 2.69
N ALA A 139 -22.72 19.57 1.89
CA ALA A 139 -21.57 20.39 1.51
C ALA A 139 -20.80 20.94 2.72
N PHE A 140 -21.49 21.15 3.84
CA PHE A 140 -20.88 21.66 5.06
C PHE A 140 -19.76 20.77 5.63
N LEU A 141 -19.80 19.45 5.38
CA LEU A 141 -18.79 18.50 5.82
C LEU A 141 -17.40 18.78 5.23
N PHE A 142 -17.35 19.41 4.06
CA PHE A 142 -16.11 19.73 3.35
C PHE A 142 -15.53 21.12 3.73
N HIS A 143 -16.18 21.87 4.62
CA HIS A 143 -15.60 23.11 5.14
C HIS A 143 -14.38 22.84 6.02
N LYS A 144 -13.38 23.74 5.99
CA LYS A 144 -12.05 23.53 6.61
C LYS A 144 -12.08 23.07 8.09
N LYS A 145 -12.99 23.60 8.92
CA LYS A 145 -13.11 23.19 10.33
C LYS A 145 -13.83 21.85 10.47
N ALA A 146 -15.00 21.71 9.85
CA ALA A 146 -15.80 20.48 9.87
C ALA A 146 -15.03 19.29 9.27
N PHE A 147 -14.34 19.49 8.16
CA PHE A 147 -13.57 18.45 7.49
C PHE A 147 -12.42 17.89 8.34
N ARG A 148 -11.83 18.70 9.24
CA ARG A 148 -10.85 18.18 10.23
C ARG A 148 -11.51 17.22 11.22
N VAL A 149 -12.71 17.56 11.68
CA VAL A 149 -13.50 16.70 12.57
C VAL A 149 -13.91 15.41 11.84
N VAL A 150 -14.37 15.52 10.59
CA VAL A 150 -14.71 14.36 9.75
C VAL A 150 -13.52 13.38 9.64
N LEU A 151 -12.32 13.88 9.34
CA LEU A 151 -11.13 13.02 9.28
C LEU A 151 -10.76 12.41 10.64
N ALA A 152 -10.93 13.16 11.73
CA ALA A 152 -10.71 12.62 13.08
C ALA A 152 -11.69 11.50 13.41
N VAL A 153 -12.97 11.66 13.04
CA VAL A 153 -14.01 10.62 13.22
C VAL A 153 -13.66 9.36 12.43
N VAL A 154 -13.22 9.48 11.17
CA VAL A 154 -12.76 8.31 10.40
C VAL A 154 -11.55 7.64 11.04
N GLY A 155 -10.60 8.41 11.57
CA GLY A 155 -9.44 7.87 12.29
C GLY A 155 -9.84 7.12 13.56
N ILE A 156 -10.77 7.67 14.36
CA ILE A 156 -11.31 7.00 15.55
C ILE A 156 -12.06 5.73 15.15
N TYR A 157 -12.86 5.78 14.09
CA TYR A 157 -13.58 4.62 13.58
C TYR A 157 -12.65 3.51 13.09
N TRP A 158 -11.55 3.86 12.42
CA TRP A 158 -10.50 2.92 12.02
C TRP A 158 -9.87 2.24 13.24
N MET A 159 -9.46 3.02 14.25
CA MET A 159 -8.90 2.48 15.49
C MET A 159 -9.91 1.59 16.22
N TYR A 160 -11.14 2.06 16.38
CA TYR A 160 -12.21 1.25 16.96
C TYR A 160 -12.33 -0.12 16.27
N SER A 161 -12.34 -0.11 14.93
CA SER A 161 -12.52 -1.30 14.12
C SER A 161 -11.36 -2.29 14.24
N VAL A 162 -10.11 -1.81 14.22
CA VAL A 162 -8.92 -2.68 14.36
C VAL A 162 -8.84 -3.30 15.76
N TRP A 163 -9.07 -2.51 16.81
CA TRP A 163 -8.75 -2.92 18.18
C TRP A 163 -9.91 -3.61 18.90
N PHE A 164 -11.15 -3.21 18.62
CA PHE A 164 -12.32 -3.57 19.43
C PHE A 164 -13.37 -4.41 18.70
N THR A 165 -13.14 -4.79 17.44
CA THR A 165 -14.05 -5.67 16.70
C THR A 165 -13.45 -7.05 16.44
N LYS A 166 -14.29 -8.03 16.11
CA LYS A 166 -13.85 -9.39 15.79
C LYS A 166 -13.13 -9.39 14.43
N PRO A 167 -11.98 -10.06 14.29
CA PRO A 167 -11.22 -10.02 13.04
C PRO A 167 -11.83 -10.92 11.96
N LEU A 168 -11.41 -10.67 10.72
CA LEU A 168 -11.55 -11.61 9.62
C LEU A 168 -10.49 -12.70 9.73
N LEU A 169 -10.84 -13.96 9.50
CA LEU A 169 -9.96 -15.11 9.61
C LEU A 169 -9.88 -15.84 8.28
N PHE A 170 -8.66 -16.14 7.85
CA PHE A 170 -8.42 -16.75 6.55
C PHE A 170 -8.72 -18.25 6.56
N SER A 171 -9.37 -18.73 5.49
CA SER A 171 -9.56 -20.15 5.22
C SER A 171 -9.00 -20.50 3.84
N ALA A 172 -7.95 -21.32 3.81
CA ALA A 172 -7.36 -21.82 2.57
C ALA A 172 -8.32 -22.72 1.79
N ARG A 173 -9.23 -23.44 2.48
CA ARG A 173 -10.27 -24.25 1.85
C ARG A 173 -11.13 -23.44 0.87
N TYR A 174 -11.37 -22.17 1.18
CA TYR A 174 -12.22 -21.28 0.40
C TYR A 174 -11.44 -20.14 -0.29
N SER A 175 -10.13 -20.04 -0.07
CA SER A 175 -9.29 -18.93 -0.53
C SER A 175 -9.83 -17.54 -0.16
N SER A 176 -10.50 -17.42 0.98
CA SER A 176 -11.15 -16.17 1.39
C SER A 176 -11.18 -16.03 2.92
N TRP A 177 -11.63 -14.87 3.36
CA TRP A 177 -11.66 -14.44 4.75
C TRP A 177 -13.08 -14.41 5.30
N PHE A 178 -13.26 -14.95 6.51
CA PHE A 178 -14.55 -15.09 7.17
C PHE A 178 -14.41 -14.74 8.64
N PHE A 179 -15.48 -14.30 9.30
CA PHE A 179 -15.41 -14.15 10.76
C PHE A 179 -15.36 -15.51 11.48
N ASP A 180 -16.07 -16.51 10.95
CA ASP A 180 -16.07 -17.88 11.45
C ASP A 180 -14.79 -18.62 11.00
N PRO A 181 -13.91 -19.05 11.92
CA PRO A 181 -12.68 -19.76 11.60
C PRO A 181 -12.87 -21.20 11.13
N LYS A 182 -14.12 -21.72 11.12
CA LYS A 182 -14.45 -23.09 10.70
C LYS A 182 -13.85 -24.17 11.59
N VAL A 183 -13.84 -23.92 12.90
CA VAL A 183 -13.33 -24.85 13.94
C VAL A 183 -14.41 -25.76 14.54
N ASN A 184 -15.51 -26.02 13.81
CA ASN A 184 -16.64 -26.86 14.24
C ASN A 184 -17.38 -26.38 15.51
N ARG A 185 -17.36 -25.07 15.78
CA ARG A 185 -18.17 -24.42 16.83
C ARG A 185 -19.32 -23.62 16.19
N ASP A 186 -20.25 -23.11 17.00
CA ASP A 186 -21.38 -22.31 16.50
C ASP A 186 -20.89 -21.05 15.74
N PRO A 187 -21.15 -20.93 14.42
CA PRO A 187 -20.74 -19.78 13.62
C PRO A 187 -21.28 -18.43 14.12
N ASN A 188 -22.41 -18.44 14.85
CA ASN A 188 -23.05 -17.22 15.34
C ASN A 188 -22.20 -16.45 16.34
N ILE A 189 -21.35 -17.17 17.09
CA ILE A 189 -20.45 -16.59 18.10
C ILE A 189 -19.44 -15.64 17.44
N TYR A 190 -19.08 -15.87 16.17
CA TYR A 190 -18.06 -15.08 15.48
C TYR A 190 -18.60 -13.87 14.73
N ARG A 191 -19.93 -13.69 14.64
CA ARG A 191 -20.54 -12.57 13.89
C ARG A 191 -20.00 -11.21 14.35
N ASN A 192 -19.61 -10.38 13.39
CA ASN A 192 -19.17 -9.00 13.61
C ASN A 192 -20.27 -8.01 13.16
N VAL A 193 -21.11 -7.61 14.10
CA VAL A 193 -22.23 -6.68 13.87
C VAL A 193 -21.76 -5.32 13.34
N PRO A 194 -20.72 -4.67 13.92
CA PRO A 194 -20.17 -3.42 13.35
C PRO A 194 -19.79 -3.52 11.87
N HIS A 195 -19.13 -4.61 11.45
CA HIS A 195 -18.79 -4.82 10.05
C HIS A 195 -20.04 -5.01 9.17
N THR A 196 -21.03 -5.77 9.64
CA THR A 196 -22.30 -5.92 8.91
C THR A 196 -23.00 -4.57 8.70
N ILE A 197 -23.10 -3.75 9.75
CA ILE A 197 -23.69 -2.41 9.67
C ILE A 197 -22.88 -1.55 8.69
N ASN A 198 -21.55 -1.56 8.77
CA ASN A 198 -20.67 -0.86 7.84
C ASN A 198 -20.97 -1.22 6.38
N ASN A 199 -21.08 -2.52 6.08
CA ASN A 199 -21.31 -2.98 4.72
C ASN A 199 -22.72 -2.61 4.22
N LEU A 200 -23.74 -2.66 5.07
CA LEU A 200 -25.07 -2.16 4.72
C LEU A 200 -25.07 -0.65 4.43
N VAL A 201 -24.40 0.13 5.29
CA VAL A 201 -24.30 1.59 5.15
C VAL A 201 -23.53 1.98 3.90
N VAL A 202 -22.37 1.38 3.60
CA VAL A 202 -21.59 1.71 2.40
C VAL A 202 -22.37 1.35 1.14
N SER A 203 -23.01 0.18 1.10
CA SER A 203 -23.81 -0.25 -0.03
C SER A 203 -24.99 0.68 -0.28
N ALA A 204 -25.78 1.01 0.75
CA ALA A 204 -26.92 1.91 0.62
C ALA A 204 -26.49 3.35 0.26
N SER A 205 -25.47 3.88 0.94
CA SER A 205 -25.02 5.26 0.76
C SER A 205 -24.40 5.49 -0.61
N THR A 206 -23.50 4.61 -1.06
CA THR A 206 -22.86 4.75 -2.38
C THR A 206 -23.89 4.62 -3.51
N THR A 207 -24.79 3.63 -3.43
CA THR A 207 -25.88 3.45 -4.40
C THR A 207 -26.78 4.69 -4.47
N GLY A 208 -27.21 5.22 -3.32
CA GLY A 208 -28.06 6.42 -3.27
C GLY A 208 -27.37 7.67 -3.83
N LEU A 209 -26.10 7.90 -3.46
CA LEU A 209 -25.32 9.03 -3.98
C LEU A 209 -25.11 8.93 -5.50
N TYR A 210 -24.95 7.72 -6.04
CA TYR A 210 -24.85 7.51 -7.49
C TYR A 210 -26.14 7.79 -8.23
N ILE A 211 -27.27 7.28 -7.73
CA ILE A 211 -28.58 7.58 -8.32
C ILE A 211 -28.80 9.10 -8.34
N TYR A 212 -28.51 9.78 -7.24
CA TYR A 212 -28.57 11.24 -7.16
C TYR A 212 -27.68 11.92 -8.21
N MET A 213 -26.41 11.52 -8.33
CA MET A 213 -25.49 12.11 -9.32
C MET A 213 -25.98 11.90 -10.75
N CYS A 214 -26.44 10.69 -11.09
CA CYS A 214 -26.97 10.38 -12.42
C CYS A 214 -28.20 11.24 -12.74
N VAL A 215 -29.18 11.29 -11.84
CA VAL A 215 -30.41 12.09 -12.02
C VAL A 215 -30.10 13.57 -12.17
N PHE A 216 -29.23 14.12 -11.31
CA PHE A 216 -28.86 15.54 -11.38
C PHE A 216 -28.14 15.88 -12.69
N LEU A 217 -27.24 15.02 -13.16
CA LEU A 217 -26.54 15.21 -14.43
C LEU A 217 -27.50 15.16 -15.62
N LEU A 218 -28.47 14.23 -15.63
CA LEU A 218 -29.51 14.14 -16.66
C LEU A 218 -30.38 15.41 -16.70
N TYR A 219 -30.86 15.86 -15.53
CA TYR A 219 -31.68 17.07 -15.41
C TYR A 219 -30.93 18.33 -15.85
N LYS A 220 -29.65 18.48 -15.49
CA LYS A 220 -28.83 19.65 -15.83
C LYS A 220 -28.42 19.68 -17.31
N LYS A 221 -28.23 18.51 -17.93
CA LYS A 221 -27.90 18.39 -19.37
C LYS A 221 -29.05 18.90 -20.25
N GLY A 222 -30.29 18.84 -19.78
CA GLY A 222 -31.46 19.43 -20.46
C GLY A 222 -31.56 20.96 -20.38
N LYS A 223 -30.74 21.63 -19.56
CA LYS A 223 -30.85 23.08 -19.29
C LYS A 223 -29.62 23.93 -19.63
N SER A 224 -28.48 23.35 -20.05
CA SER A 224 -27.24 24.13 -20.19
C SER A 224 -26.36 23.73 -21.40
N THR A 225 -26.23 24.65 -22.34
CA THR A 225 -25.23 24.70 -23.43
C THR A 225 -23.86 25.18 -22.90
N ASN A 226 -23.27 24.48 -21.93
CA ASN A 226 -21.98 24.88 -21.35
C ASN A 226 -20.78 24.19 -22.01
N SER A 227 -19.65 24.92 -22.08
CA SER A 227 -18.48 24.59 -22.90
C SER A 227 -17.96 23.15 -22.74
N MET A 228 -17.70 22.53 -23.89
CA MET A 228 -17.35 21.11 -24.04
C MET A 228 -16.13 20.67 -23.18
N TRP A 229 -15.19 21.59 -22.92
CA TRP A 229 -13.95 21.33 -22.17
C TRP A 229 -14.12 21.25 -20.64
N MET A 230 -14.94 22.13 -20.05
CA MET A 230 -15.27 22.11 -18.60
C MET A 230 -16.11 20.88 -18.24
N SER A 231 -16.95 20.40 -19.18
CA SER A 231 -17.70 19.14 -19.03
C SER A 231 -16.78 17.90 -19.04
N ARG A 232 -15.73 17.88 -19.86
CA ARG A 232 -14.84 16.70 -20.01
C ARG A 232 -14.05 16.39 -18.74
N ASN A 233 -13.45 17.39 -18.08
CA ASN A 233 -12.68 17.13 -16.85
C ASN A 233 -13.59 16.73 -15.68
N LYS A 234 -14.76 17.37 -15.53
CA LYS A 234 -15.75 17.00 -14.50
C LYS A 234 -16.27 15.57 -14.73
N ASN A 235 -16.64 15.22 -15.96
CA ASN A 235 -17.11 13.88 -16.30
C ASN A 235 -16.06 12.80 -16.05
N GLN A 236 -14.77 13.10 -16.28
CA GLN A 236 -13.69 12.17 -15.95
C GLN A 236 -13.61 11.90 -14.46
N VAL A 237 -13.58 12.93 -13.63
CA VAL A 237 -13.46 12.78 -12.17
C VAL A 237 -14.68 12.07 -11.56
N ILE A 238 -15.88 12.32 -12.11
CA ILE A 238 -17.11 11.63 -11.73
C ILE A 238 -17.04 10.14 -12.11
N LEU A 239 -16.65 9.82 -13.34
CA LEU A 239 -16.51 8.44 -13.81
C LEU A 239 -15.52 7.63 -12.94
N GLN A 240 -14.43 8.26 -12.50
CA GLN A 240 -13.47 7.63 -11.59
C GLN A 240 -14.11 7.25 -10.26
N ALA A 241 -14.85 8.18 -9.65
CA ALA A 241 -15.53 7.92 -8.39
C ALA A 241 -16.60 6.83 -8.55
N VAL A 242 -17.32 6.80 -9.68
CA VAL A 242 -18.31 5.74 -9.99
C VAL A 242 -17.66 4.36 -10.05
N ILE A 243 -16.54 4.22 -10.75
CA ILE A 243 -15.84 2.93 -10.84
C ILE A 243 -15.35 2.49 -9.45
N ILE A 244 -14.73 3.40 -8.68
CA ILE A 244 -14.12 3.08 -7.39
C ILE A 244 -15.14 2.64 -6.34
N CYS A 245 -16.26 3.36 -6.15
CA CYS A 245 -17.24 2.94 -5.16
C CYS A 245 -18.15 1.80 -5.66
N SER A 246 -18.25 1.52 -6.97
CA SER A 246 -18.94 0.33 -7.48
C SER A 246 -18.30 -0.96 -7.01
N PHE A 247 -16.96 -1.08 -7.06
CA PHE A 247 -16.26 -2.27 -6.54
C PHE A 247 -16.39 -2.40 -5.03
N HIS A 248 -16.35 -1.29 -4.28
CA HIS A 248 -16.56 -1.31 -2.82
C HIS A 248 -17.99 -1.75 -2.45
N ALA A 249 -19.01 -1.23 -3.14
CA ALA A 249 -20.40 -1.62 -2.92
C ALA A 249 -20.63 -3.09 -3.28
N LEU A 250 -20.08 -3.55 -4.41
CA LEU A 250 -20.21 -4.94 -4.85
C LEU A 250 -19.60 -5.91 -3.84
N ALA A 251 -18.38 -5.64 -3.37
CA ALA A 251 -17.74 -6.44 -2.33
C ALA A 251 -18.57 -6.42 -1.03
N ALA A 252 -19.07 -5.26 -0.60
CA ALA A 252 -19.90 -5.14 0.60
C ALA A 252 -21.20 -5.98 0.51
N TYR A 253 -21.90 -5.95 -0.63
CA TYR A 253 -23.09 -6.77 -0.86
C TYR A 253 -22.78 -8.26 -0.80
N ILE A 254 -21.73 -8.71 -1.49
CA ILE A 254 -21.34 -10.14 -1.52
C ILE A 254 -20.96 -10.61 -0.11
N TYR A 255 -20.16 -9.85 0.63
CA TYR A 255 -19.75 -10.23 2.00
C TYR A 255 -20.92 -10.21 3.00
N VAL A 256 -21.89 -9.31 2.85
CA VAL A 256 -23.11 -9.35 3.67
C VAL A 256 -23.92 -10.61 3.35
N TYR A 257 -24.06 -10.95 2.07
CA TYR A 257 -24.72 -12.20 1.68
C TYR A 257 -24.01 -13.42 2.27
N MET A 258 -22.68 -13.49 2.13
CA MET A 258 -21.84 -14.58 2.66
C MET A 258 -21.93 -14.75 4.18
N GLN A 259 -22.29 -13.69 4.90
CA GLN A 259 -22.43 -13.72 6.35
C GLN A 259 -23.72 -14.40 6.83
N PHE A 260 -24.79 -14.35 6.03
CA PHE A 260 -26.13 -14.79 6.44
C PHE A 260 -26.69 -15.95 5.63
N PHE A 261 -26.20 -16.16 4.41
CA PHE A 261 -26.73 -17.15 3.49
C PHE A 261 -25.65 -18.12 3.02
N TYR A 262 -26.07 -19.33 2.70
CA TYR A 262 -25.20 -20.29 2.05
C TYR A 262 -24.66 -19.71 0.73
N SER A 263 -23.34 -19.79 0.56
CA SER A 263 -22.63 -19.19 -0.56
C SER A 263 -21.91 -20.27 -1.36
N PRO A 264 -22.21 -20.42 -2.66
CA PRO A 264 -21.48 -21.34 -3.50
C PRO A 264 -20.01 -20.91 -3.66
N PRO A 265 -19.07 -21.84 -3.91
CA PRO A 265 -17.64 -21.53 -4.00
C PRO A 265 -17.29 -20.40 -4.99
N LEU A 266 -18.01 -20.32 -6.12
CA LEU A 266 -17.81 -19.25 -7.09
C LEU A 266 -18.11 -17.87 -6.50
N LEU A 267 -19.20 -17.74 -5.73
CA LEU A 267 -19.59 -16.48 -5.10
C LEU A 267 -18.56 -16.04 -4.05
N ILE A 268 -17.98 -16.99 -3.33
CA ILE A 268 -16.91 -16.72 -2.34
C ILE A 268 -15.66 -16.15 -3.04
N ILE A 269 -15.22 -16.78 -4.13
CA ILE A 269 -14.07 -16.29 -4.90
C ILE A 269 -14.37 -14.93 -5.53
N LEU A 270 -15.59 -14.71 -6.02
CA LEU A 270 -16.03 -13.39 -6.49
C LEU A 270 -16.00 -12.35 -5.37
N GLY A 271 -16.38 -12.71 -4.14
CA GLY A 271 -16.22 -11.86 -2.96
C GLY A 271 -14.76 -11.46 -2.76
N GLN A 272 -13.84 -12.43 -2.76
CA GLN A 272 -12.42 -12.15 -2.59
C GLN A 272 -11.85 -11.27 -3.71
N LEU A 273 -12.19 -11.55 -4.97
CA LEU A 273 -11.76 -10.77 -6.13
C LEU A 273 -12.31 -9.35 -6.07
N THR A 274 -13.58 -9.17 -5.73
CA THR A 274 -14.18 -7.84 -5.63
C THR A 274 -13.59 -7.03 -4.49
N TRP A 275 -13.24 -7.66 -3.36
CA TRP A 275 -12.49 -7.00 -2.29
C TRP A 275 -11.07 -6.61 -2.74
N GLN A 276 -10.36 -7.47 -3.47
CA GLN A 276 -9.06 -7.11 -4.04
C GLN A 276 -9.17 -5.92 -4.99
N TRP A 277 -10.12 -5.97 -5.93
CA TRP A 277 -10.32 -4.95 -6.95
C TRP A 277 -10.88 -3.64 -6.40
N SER A 278 -11.62 -3.64 -5.29
CA SER A 278 -12.06 -2.40 -4.66
C SER A 278 -10.87 -1.52 -4.25
N ASN A 279 -9.77 -2.14 -3.81
CA ASN A 279 -8.54 -1.45 -3.42
C ASN A 279 -7.60 -1.26 -4.63
N GLY A 280 -7.50 -2.26 -5.51
CA GLY A 280 -6.61 -2.24 -6.69
C GLY A 280 -7.07 -1.32 -7.82
N CYS A 281 -8.39 -1.12 -8.01
CA CYS A 281 -8.91 -0.34 -9.14
C CYS A 281 -8.47 1.12 -9.11
N PHE A 282 -8.14 1.66 -7.93
CA PHE A 282 -7.76 3.06 -7.78
C PHE A 282 -6.53 3.42 -8.63
N CYS A 283 -5.45 2.64 -8.55
CA CYS A 283 -4.23 2.95 -9.31
C CYS A 283 -4.48 2.85 -10.83
N VAL A 284 -5.26 1.87 -11.27
CA VAL A 284 -5.65 1.69 -12.68
C VAL A 284 -6.47 2.88 -13.17
N VAL A 285 -7.54 3.23 -12.46
CA VAL A 285 -8.44 4.36 -12.77
C VAL A 285 -7.69 5.69 -12.81
N TYR A 286 -6.72 5.88 -11.92
CA TYR A 286 -5.93 7.09 -11.85
C TYR A 286 -4.90 7.19 -12.97
N LEU A 287 -4.21 6.09 -13.29
CA LEU A 287 -3.25 6.05 -14.39
C LEU A 287 -3.90 6.07 -15.77
N THR A 288 -5.17 5.67 -15.90
CA THR A 288 -5.88 5.63 -17.20
C THR A 288 -6.78 6.83 -17.42
N ILE A 289 -7.55 7.25 -16.42
CA ILE A 289 -8.57 8.29 -16.54
C ILE A 289 -8.08 9.65 -16.00
N ASN A 290 -7.24 9.70 -14.94
CA ASN A 290 -6.84 10.97 -14.32
C ASN A 290 -5.72 11.62 -15.14
N LYS A 291 -6.06 12.52 -16.07
CA LYS A 291 -5.05 13.20 -16.90
C LYS A 291 -3.98 13.95 -16.10
N SER A 292 -4.36 14.58 -14.98
CA SER A 292 -3.43 15.34 -14.15
C SER A 292 -2.41 14.42 -13.49
N ILE A 293 -2.88 13.38 -12.79
CA ILE A 293 -2.00 12.43 -12.10
C ILE A 293 -1.18 11.65 -13.12
N ARG A 294 -1.79 11.17 -14.21
CA ARG A 294 -1.06 10.50 -15.30
C ARG A 294 0.04 11.38 -15.92
N SER A 295 -0.23 12.66 -16.18
CA SER A 295 0.78 13.58 -16.73
C SER A 295 1.92 13.80 -15.75
N SER A 296 1.61 13.96 -14.46
CA SER A 296 2.62 14.09 -13.40
C SER A 296 3.44 12.81 -13.20
N VAL A 297 2.81 11.63 -13.27
CA VAL A 297 3.50 10.32 -13.23
C VAL A 297 4.38 10.16 -14.47
N LYS A 298 3.87 10.46 -15.67
CA LYS A 298 4.65 10.42 -16.91
C LYS A 298 5.85 11.36 -16.85
N LYS A 299 5.70 12.59 -16.34
CA LYS A 299 6.84 13.51 -16.14
C LYS A 299 7.83 12.97 -15.11
N MET A 300 7.35 12.41 -14.00
CA MET A 300 8.20 11.78 -12.99
C MET A 300 9.00 10.59 -13.55
N LEU A 301 8.42 9.79 -14.45
CA LEU A 301 9.06 8.65 -15.08
C LEU A 301 9.93 9.02 -16.31
N LEU A 302 9.50 9.98 -17.14
CA LEU A 302 10.13 10.37 -18.42
C LEU A 302 11.19 11.47 -18.29
N SER A 303 11.17 12.30 -17.24
CA SER A 303 12.29 13.23 -16.98
C SER A 303 13.60 12.51 -16.63
N TYR A 304 13.59 11.18 -16.61
CA TYR A 304 14.74 10.36 -16.24
C TYR A 304 14.94 9.23 -17.24
N ARG A 305 15.86 9.43 -18.18
CA ARG A 305 16.59 8.32 -18.80
C ARG A 305 17.57 7.83 -17.73
N PHE A 306 17.11 6.94 -16.85
CA PHE A 306 17.94 6.46 -15.74
C PHE A 306 19.12 5.65 -16.29
N PRO A 307 20.37 5.98 -15.95
CA PRO A 307 21.44 4.99 -16.01
C PRO A 307 21.15 3.86 -15.01
N ASN A 308 21.86 2.73 -15.16
CA ASN A 308 21.74 1.53 -14.32
C ASN A 308 21.55 1.87 -12.82
N PRO A 309 20.64 1.23 -12.07
CA PRO A 309 20.37 1.52 -10.65
C PRO A 309 21.61 1.63 -9.75
N GLN A 310 22.70 0.90 -10.05
CA GLN A 310 23.97 1.04 -9.34
C GLN A 310 24.63 2.42 -9.54
N ILE A 311 24.61 2.94 -10.78
CA ILE A 311 25.12 4.27 -11.12
C ILE A 311 24.28 5.35 -10.41
N LEU A 312 22.97 5.14 -10.31
CA LEU A 312 22.06 6.05 -9.63
C LEU A 312 22.32 6.12 -8.12
N TYR A 313 22.67 5.00 -7.49
CA TYR A 313 23.06 4.95 -6.07
C TYR A 313 24.35 5.75 -5.83
N VAL A 314 25.37 5.55 -6.67
CA VAL A 314 26.64 6.28 -6.59
C VAL A 314 26.43 7.79 -6.79
N LEU A 315 25.57 8.19 -7.72
CA LEU A 315 25.24 9.61 -7.93
C LEU A 315 24.53 10.22 -6.71
N CYS A 316 23.64 9.46 -6.03
CA CYS A 316 23.04 9.90 -4.78
C CYS A 316 24.10 10.08 -3.68
N LEU A 317 25.07 9.17 -3.58
CA LEU A 317 26.19 9.29 -2.64
C LEU A 317 27.02 10.55 -2.91
N ILE A 318 27.42 10.78 -4.16
CA ILE A 318 28.18 11.99 -4.57
C ILE A 318 27.39 13.27 -4.24
N ALA A 319 26.07 13.26 -4.45
CA ALA A 319 25.20 14.37 -4.08
C ALA A 319 25.17 14.62 -2.56
N MET A 320 25.12 13.57 -1.75
CA MET A 320 25.11 13.67 -0.28
C MET A 320 26.47 14.10 0.29
N LEU A 321 27.58 13.78 -0.39
CA LEU A 321 28.94 14.15 0.00
C LEU A 321 29.29 15.63 -0.24
N LYS A 322 28.40 16.43 -0.85
CA LYS A 322 28.64 17.86 -1.03
C LYS A 322 28.76 18.58 0.32
N ARG A 323 29.73 19.49 0.40
CA ARG A 323 30.11 20.22 1.63
C ARG A 323 28.95 20.93 2.32
N GLU A 324 27.97 21.41 1.55
CA GLU A 324 26.76 22.06 2.05
C GLU A 324 25.75 21.09 2.68
N LEU A 325 25.65 19.85 2.18
CA LEU A 325 24.69 18.85 2.66
C LEU A 325 25.25 18.03 3.84
N ILE A 326 26.51 17.59 3.75
CA ILE A 326 27.14 16.72 4.76
C ILE A 326 27.35 17.39 6.12
N ARG A 327 27.24 18.72 6.19
CA ARG A 327 27.25 19.47 7.45
C ARG A 327 26.06 19.11 8.34
N HIS A 328 24.93 18.71 7.76
CA HIS A 328 23.75 18.32 8.51
C HIS A 328 23.87 16.86 9.00
N PRO A 329 23.55 16.57 10.27
CA PRO A 329 23.71 15.24 10.86
C PRO A 329 22.91 14.15 10.13
N ALA A 330 21.71 14.46 9.61
CA ALA A 330 20.90 13.53 8.84
C ALA A 330 21.61 13.01 7.57
N TYR A 331 22.33 13.88 6.86
CA TYR A 331 23.07 13.47 5.66
C TYR A 331 24.32 12.66 6.01
N LYS A 332 24.94 12.87 7.18
CA LYS A 332 26.04 12.02 7.66
C LYS A 332 25.56 10.58 7.88
N VAL A 333 24.39 10.41 8.49
CA VAL A 333 23.77 9.09 8.70
C VAL A 333 23.36 8.46 7.37
N MET A 334 22.78 9.22 6.44
CA MET A 334 22.42 8.72 5.10
C MET A 334 23.65 8.33 4.25
N VAL A 335 24.77 9.05 4.39
CA VAL A 335 26.06 8.68 3.78
C VAL A 335 26.59 7.40 4.41
N CYS A 336 26.50 7.26 5.74
CA CYS A 336 26.88 6.04 6.45
C CYS A 336 26.06 4.82 5.97
N LEU A 337 24.73 4.97 5.83
CA LEU A 337 23.85 3.95 5.25
C LEU A 337 24.26 3.58 3.82
N ALA A 338 24.57 4.59 3.00
CA ALA A 338 25.02 4.39 1.62
C ALA A 338 26.35 3.63 1.52
N LEU A 339 27.28 3.83 2.46
CA LEU A 339 28.55 3.11 2.52
C LEU A 339 28.38 1.62 2.84
N PHE A 340 27.32 1.24 3.54
CA PHE A 340 26.99 -0.15 3.83
C PHE A 340 26.12 -0.80 2.73
N ASP A 341 25.18 -0.06 2.15
CA ASP A 341 24.29 -0.55 1.08
C ASP A 341 25.03 -0.83 -0.24
N ILE A 342 25.98 0.01 -0.65
CA ILE A 342 26.67 -0.13 -1.95
C ILE A 342 27.45 -1.47 -2.03
N PRO A 343 28.29 -1.83 -1.04
CA PRO A 343 28.96 -3.14 -1.04
C PRO A 343 27.99 -4.31 -0.87
N SER A 344 26.87 -4.12 -0.13
CA SER A 344 25.85 -5.16 0.05
C SER A 344 25.15 -5.51 -1.26
N ILE A 345 24.77 -4.50 -2.05
CA ILE A 345 24.20 -4.68 -3.40
C ILE A 345 25.22 -5.35 -4.34
N PHE A 346 26.51 -5.02 -4.22
CA PHE A 346 27.56 -5.63 -5.03
C PHE A 346 27.71 -7.14 -4.73
N ILE A 347 27.75 -7.52 -3.45
CA ILE A 347 27.83 -8.93 -3.02
C ILE A 347 26.56 -9.70 -3.42
N ALA A 348 25.39 -9.11 -3.21
CA ALA A 348 24.11 -9.76 -3.51
C ALA A 348 23.87 -9.89 -5.04
N CYS A 349 24.10 -8.83 -5.82
CA CYS A 349 23.79 -8.86 -7.26
C CYS A 349 24.86 -9.56 -8.10
N ILE A 350 26.15 -9.39 -7.80
CA ILE A 350 27.23 -9.89 -8.66
C ILE A 350 27.70 -11.27 -8.20
N PHE A 351 28.07 -11.44 -6.93
CA PHE A 351 28.57 -12.73 -6.45
C PHE A 351 27.46 -13.76 -6.32
N THR A 352 26.36 -13.43 -5.63
CA THR A 352 25.24 -14.39 -5.47
C THR A 352 24.57 -14.71 -6.80
N GLY A 353 24.46 -13.73 -7.71
CA GLY A 353 24.00 -13.93 -9.07
C GLY A 353 24.92 -14.83 -9.91
N TYR A 354 26.23 -14.59 -9.86
CA TYR A 354 27.23 -15.42 -10.56
C TYR A 354 27.29 -16.85 -10.02
N PHE A 355 27.23 -17.02 -8.70
CA PHE A 355 27.17 -18.33 -8.06
C PHE A 355 25.89 -19.08 -8.46
N GLY A 356 24.74 -18.42 -8.45
CA GLY A 356 23.48 -19.00 -8.90
C GLY A 356 23.48 -19.38 -10.39
N TYR A 357 24.07 -18.54 -11.26
CA TYR A 357 24.19 -18.84 -12.69
C TYR A 357 25.15 -20.01 -12.96
N SER A 358 26.24 -20.09 -12.22
CA SER A 358 27.29 -21.10 -12.40
C SER A 358 27.02 -22.39 -11.62
N GLY A 359 25.91 -22.45 -10.85
CA GLY A 359 25.57 -23.59 -10.00
C GLY A 359 26.51 -23.81 -8.82
N ILE A 360 27.24 -22.78 -8.40
CA ILE A 360 28.24 -22.83 -7.32
C ILE A 360 27.52 -22.82 -5.96
N TYR A 361 27.83 -23.79 -5.10
CA TYR A 361 27.28 -23.91 -3.75
C TYR A 361 28.40 -23.89 -2.70
N PHE A 362 28.02 -23.86 -1.41
CA PHE A 362 28.95 -23.65 -0.30
C PHE A 362 30.18 -24.58 -0.32
N CYS A 363 30.00 -25.83 -0.72
CA CYS A 363 31.07 -26.83 -0.72
C CYS A 363 32.14 -26.60 -1.80
N ASP A 364 31.84 -25.85 -2.86
CA ASP A 364 32.79 -25.60 -3.95
C ASP A 364 33.88 -24.59 -3.55
N TYR A 365 33.49 -23.54 -2.82
CA TYR A 365 34.41 -22.49 -2.35
C TYR A 365 34.10 -22.04 -0.91
N PRO A 366 34.27 -22.92 0.10
CA PRO A 366 33.78 -22.68 1.46
C PRO A 366 34.39 -21.44 2.11
N ARG A 367 35.69 -21.19 1.91
CA ARG A 367 36.37 -20.00 2.45
C ARG A 367 35.86 -18.71 1.82
N LEU A 368 35.68 -18.69 0.49
CA LEU A 368 35.21 -17.52 -0.23
C LEU A 368 33.75 -17.21 0.13
N ILE A 369 32.89 -18.21 0.13
CA ILE A 369 31.45 -18.07 0.42
C ILE A 369 31.24 -17.69 1.89
N PHE A 370 32.02 -18.25 2.81
CA PHE A 370 31.99 -17.85 4.22
C PHE A 370 32.41 -16.39 4.42
N VAL A 371 33.50 -15.95 3.79
CA VAL A 371 33.96 -14.55 3.86
C VAL A 371 32.94 -13.60 3.25
N LEU A 372 32.40 -13.91 2.06
CA LEU A 372 31.39 -13.09 1.40
C LEU A 372 30.07 -13.04 2.20
N GLY A 373 29.64 -14.16 2.78
CA GLY A 373 28.47 -14.22 3.65
C GLY A 373 28.65 -13.42 4.94
N SER A 374 29.82 -13.50 5.57
CA SER A 374 30.17 -12.73 6.77
C SER A 374 30.20 -11.22 6.49
N PHE A 375 30.79 -10.82 5.35
CA PHE A 375 30.77 -9.43 4.90
C PHE A 375 29.35 -8.95 4.59
N GLY A 376 28.56 -9.72 3.84
CA GLY A 376 27.17 -9.38 3.51
C GLY A 376 26.29 -9.20 4.74
N PHE A 377 26.41 -10.10 5.72
CA PHE A 377 25.69 -10.00 7.00
C PHE A 377 26.13 -8.79 7.83
N GLY A 378 27.44 -8.53 7.93
CA GLY A 378 27.97 -7.37 8.63
C GLY A 378 27.51 -6.03 8.03
N LEU A 379 27.49 -5.93 6.70
CA LEU A 379 27.00 -4.75 5.98
C LEU A 379 25.51 -4.50 6.26
N TRP A 380 24.68 -5.55 6.29
CA TRP A 380 23.25 -5.44 6.58
C TRP A 380 22.93 -5.06 8.03
N MET A 381 23.70 -5.60 8.98
CA MET A 381 23.63 -5.16 10.38
C MET A 381 24.00 -3.67 10.48
N GLY A 382 25.06 -3.23 9.79
CA GLY A 382 25.45 -1.82 9.71
C GLY A 382 24.36 -0.90 9.15
N CYS A 383 23.65 -1.33 8.10
CA CYS A 383 22.50 -0.60 7.56
C CYS A 383 21.36 -0.48 8.58
N THR A 384 21.07 -1.58 9.28
CA THR A 384 19.98 -1.65 10.26
C THR A 384 20.24 -0.70 11.43
N PHE A 385 21.43 -0.70 12.01
CA PHE A 385 21.79 0.23 13.08
C PHE A 385 21.80 1.70 12.62
N SER A 386 22.35 1.98 11.44
CA SER A 386 22.38 3.35 10.88
C SER A 386 20.97 3.89 10.59
N SER A 387 20.04 3.03 10.19
CA SER A 387 18.64 3.42 9.94
C SER A 387 17.88 3.83 11.20
N HIS A 388 18.25 3.28 12.37
CA HIS A 388 17.62 3.60 13.66
C HIS A 388 18.01 4.98 14.20
N ASP A 389 19.16 5.53 13.79
CA ASP A 389 19.70 6.81 14.23
C ASP A 389 19.14 8.02 13.42
N VAL A 390 18.35 7.77 12.38
CA VAL A 390 17.72 8.80 11.50
C VAL A 390 16.60 9.60 12.21
N ARG A 391 16.37 9.40 13.53
CA ARG A 391 15.21 9.93 14.26
C ARG A 391 15.15 11.45 14.46
N VAL A 392 16.16 12.22 14.04
CA VAL A 392 16.30 13.61 14.51
C VAL A 392 15.70 14.70 13.60
N GLN A 393 15.09 14.42 12.44
CA GLN A 393 14.42 15.49 11.67
C GLN A 393 13.09 15.10 10.99
N ARG A 394 12.07 15.95 11.20
CA ARG A 394 10.68 15.87 10.71
C ARG A 394 10.53 15.69 9.19
N GLN A 395 11.56 16.01 8.40
CA GLN A 395 11.54 15.89 6.93
C GLN A 395 11.96 14.50 6.40
N VAL A 396 12.59 13.64 7.23
CA VAL A 396 13.18 12.35 6.80
C VAL A 396 12.44 11.13 7.38
N ILE A 397 11.50 11.34 8.31
CA ILE A 397 10.76 10.28 9.02
C ILE A 397 10.05 9.30 8.07
N LEU A 398 9.43 9.81 7.00
CA LEU A 398 8.73 8.95 6.03
C LEU A 398 9.71 8.11 5.19
N GLN A 399 10.89 8.65 4.89
CA GLN A 399 11.94 7.92 4.20
C GLN A 399 12.45 6.77 5.08
N ALA A 400 12.73 7.08 6.35
CA ALA A 400 13.15 6.10 7.35
C ALA A 400 12.09 5.01 7.56
N ALA A 401 10.81 5.37 7.70
CA ALA A 401 9.73 4.40 7.87
C ALA A 401 9.61 3.39 6.71
N ILE A 402 9.74 3.86 5.47
CA ILE A 402 9.69 3.01 4.28
C ILE A 402 10.93 2.12 4.19
N ILE A 403 12.12 2.65 4.47
CA ILE A 403 13.38 1.88 4.46
C ILE A 403 13.34 0.80 5.56
N CYS A 404 12.91 1.15 6.77
CA CYS A 404 12.79 0.24 7.89
C CYS A 404 11.74 -0.86 7.65
N PHE A 405 10.65 -0.56 6.95
CA PHE A 405 9.64 -1.56 6.58
C PHE A 405 10.24 -2.68 5.72
N PHE A 406 10.93 -2.34 4.63
CA PHE A 406 11.56 -3.34 3.77
C PHE A 406 12.71 -4.09 4.46
N HIS A 407 13.49 -3.41 5.31
CA HIS A 407 14.52 -4.06 6.12
C HIS A 407 13.94 -5.03 7.14
N SER A 408 12.82 -4.68 7.79
CA SER A 408 12.14 -5.57 8.74
C SER A 408 11.56 -6.81 8.05
N LEU A 409 11.00 -6.65 6.85
CA LEU A 409 10.48 -7.77 6.06
C LEU A 409 11.59 -8.77 5.71
N ALA A 410 12.73 -8.29 5.21
CA ALA A 410 13.88 -9.13 4.92
C ALA A 410 14.44 -9.79 6.19
N SER A 411 14.57 -9.04 7.29
CA SER A 411 15.06 -9.53 8.59
C SER A 411 14.25 -10.72 9.11
N ILE A 412 12.92 -10.62 9.07
CA ILE A 412 12.01 -11.67 9.54
C ILE A 412 12.17 -12.94 8.71
N ILE A 413 12.31 -12.81 7.37
CA ILE A 413 12.46 -13.96 6.47
C ILE A 413 13.81 -14.67 6.72
N TYR A 414 14.91 -13.93 6.84
CA TYR A 414 16.22 -14.53 7.12
C TYR A 414 16.29 -15.14 8.52
N THR A 415 15.64 -14.52 9.52
CA THR A 415 15.53 -15.10 10.88
C THR A 415 14.75 -16.40 10.84
N TYR A 416 13.64 -16.46 10.11
CA TYR A 416 12.87 -17.69 9.93
C TYR A 416 13.73 -18.81 9.31
N MET A 417 14.51 -18.49 8.27
CA MET A 417 15.35 -19.46 7.57
C MET A 417 16.46 -20.07 8.44
N GLN A 418 16.85 -19.39 9.52
CA GLN A 418 17.83 -19.89 10.49
C GLN A 418 17.29 -21.02 11.36
N PHE A 419 15.98 -21.02 11.63
CA PHE A 419 15.34 -21.93 12.60
C PHE A 419 14.40 -22.96 11.96
N PHE A 420 13.96 -22.74 10.72
CA PHE A 420 12.96 -23.57 10.05
C PHE A 420 13.40 -23.98 8.65
N TYR A 421 13.04 -25.21 8.26
CA TYR A 421 13.26 -25.71 6.91
C TYR A 421 12.58 -24.78 5.89
N SER A 422 13.37 -24.34 4.91
CA SER A 422 12.96 -23.31 3.97
C SER A 422 12.89 -23.87 2.55
N PRO A 423 11.69 -23.90 1.93
CA PRO A 423 11.55 -24.38 0.57
C PRO A 423 12.27 -23.47 -0.44
N ALA A 424 12.61 -24.00 -1.62
CA ALA A 424 13.38 -23.29 -2.65
C ALA A 424 12.80 -21.91 -3.03
N TRP A 425 11.48 -21.77 -3.04
CA TRP A 425 10.84 -20.49 -3.34
C TRP A 425 11.07 -19.45 -2.22
N LEU A 426 11.15 -19.87 -0.96
CA LEU A 426 11.39 -19.00 0.18
C LEU A 426 12.84 -18.51 0.20
N LEU A 427 13.77 -19.38 -0.19
CA LEU A 427 15.18 -19.02 -0.42
C LEU A 427 15.30 -17.93 -1.50
N ILE A 428 14.62 -18.12 -2.64
CA ILE A 428 14.59 -17.13 -3.72
C ILE A 428 13.91 -15.83 -3.25
N PHE A 429 12.80 -15.94 -2.53
CA PHE A 429 12.06 -14.79 -2.00
C PHE A 429 12.87 -14.00 -0.96
N ALA A 430 13.66 -14.67 -0.13
CA ALA A 430 14.57 -14.03 0.82
C ALA A 430 15.64 -13.21 0.08
N GLN A 431 16.25 -13.78 -0.95
CA GLN A 431 17.24 -13.08 -1.79
C GLN A 431 16.62 -11.88 -2.52
N ILE A 432 15.42 -12.04 -3.08
CA ILE A 432 14.69 -10.92 -3.70
C ILE A 432 14.37 -9.85 -2.67
N SER A 433 13.94 -10.22 -1.45
CA SER A 433 13.63 -9.28 -0.37
C SER A 433 14.88 -8.51 0.09
N TRP A 434 16.04 -9.16 0.14
CA TRP A 434 17.34 -8.55 0.40
C TRP A 434 17.75 -7.55 -0.70
N HIS A 435 17.55 -7.92 -1.96
CA HIS A 435 17.83 -7.04 -3.10
C HIS A 435 16.91 -5.81 -3.11
N ILE A 436 15.64 -6.01 -2.76
CA ILE A 436 14.67 -4.92 -2.68
C ILE A 436 15.01 -4.00 -1.50
N CYS A 437 15.32 -4.53 -0.31
CA CYS A 437 15.57 -3.68 0.86
C CYS A 437 16.79 -2.76 0.67
N THR A 438 17.82 -3.23 -0.04
CA THR A 438 19.05 -2.46 -0.34
C THR A 438 18.89 -1.56 -1.58
N GLY A 439 18.33 -2.06 -2.69
CA GLY A 439 18.17 -1.30 -3.93
C GLY A 439 17.08 -0.22 -3.90
N PHE A 440 16.05 -0.38 -3.06
CA PHE A 440 14.93 0.55 -2.98
C PHE A 440 15.28 1.87 -2.28
N VAL A 441 16.36 1.92 -1.50
CA VAL A 441 16.85 3.11 -0.79
C VAL A 441 17.14 4.27 -1.75
N THR A 442 17.72 3.99 -2.93
CA THR A 442 17.98 5.01 -3.96
C THR A 442 16.70 5.63 -4.50
N ILE A 443 15.68 4.79 -4.74
CA ILE A 443 14.37 5.24 -5.24
C ILE A 443 13.73 6.14 -4.19
N VAL A 444 13.80 5.75 -2.91
CA VAL A 444 13.30 6.54 -1.77
C VAL A 444 14.03 7.89 -1.67
N TYR A 445 15.35 7.92 -1.83
CA TYR A 445 16.12 9.17 -1.79
C TYR A 445 15.77 10.12 -2.93
N LEU A 446 15.68 9.64 -4.16
CA LEU A 446 15.34 10.49 -5.31
C LEU A 446 13.87 10.93 -5.33
N THR A 447 12.97 10.08 -4.85
CA THR A 447 11.55 10.41 -4.83
C THR A 447 11.19 11.35 -3.69
N LEU A 448 11.70 11.11 -2.49
CA LEU A 448 11.29 11.81 -1.26
C LEU A 448 12.25 12.91 -0.79
N ASN A 449 13.54 12.90 -1.17
CA ASN A 449 14.47 13.97 -0.81
C ASN A 449 14.68 14.96 -2.00
N PRO A 450 14.03 16.14 -1.99
CA PRO A 450 14.14 17.10 -3.08
C PRO A 450 15.54 17.68 -3.24
N THR A 451 16.33 17.74 -2.16
CA THR A 451 17.69 18.28 -2.15
C THR A 451 18.65 17.31 -2.82
N ILE A 452 18.64 16.03 -2.44
CA ILE A 452 19.42 14.97 -3.10
C ILE A 452 19.04 14.88 -4.57
N ARG A 453 17.73 14.90 -4.88
CA ARG A 453 17.24 14.88 -6.26
C ARG A 453 17.80 16.04 -7.08
N SER A 454 17.77 17.27 -6.55
CA SER A 454 18.32 18.45 -7.22
C SER A 454 19.80 18.28 -7.51
N GLU A 455 20.57 17.79 -6.55
CA GLU A 455 22.01 17.59 -6.71
C GLU A 455 22.36 16.47 -7.69
N VAL A 456 21.62 15.35 -7.68
CA VAL A 456 21.76 14.26 -8.66
C VAL A 456 21.41 14.73 -10.06
N VAL A 457 20.37 15.55 -10.22
CA VAL A 457 20.01 16.15 -11.52
C VAL A 457 21.11 17.08 -12.04
N LYS A 458 21.76 17.85 -11.16
CA LYS A 458 22.92 18.69 -11.54
C LYS A 458 24.14 17.86 -11.97
N LEU A 459 24.28 16.63 -11.46
CA LEU A 459 25.36 15.71 -11.84
C LEU A 459 25.08 14.99 -13.17
N ILE A 460 23.81 14.74 -13.50
CA ILE A 460 23.40 14.03 -14.73
C ILE A 460 23.19 14.99 -15.92
N CYS A 461 22.70 16.22 -15.69
CA CYS A 461 22.40 17.18 -16.75
C CYS A 461 23.37 18.38 -16.73
N PRO A 462 24.18 18.61 -17.79
CA PRO A 462 25.07 19.76 -17.88
C PRO A 462 24.29 21.09 -17.95
N LYS A 463 24.89 22.16 -17.39
CA LYS A 463 24.29 23.50 -17.17
C LYS A 463 23.59 24.11 -18.41
N LYS A 464 23.95 23.73 -19.64
CA LYS A 464 23.32 24.23 -20.89
C LYS A 464 21.83 23.88 -21.04
N LEU A 465 21.31 22.84 -20.36
CA LEU A 465 19.90 22.44 -20.39
C LEU A 465 19.09 22.92 -19.18
N GLN A 466 19.72 23.54 -18.18
CA GLN A 466 19.06 24.01 -16.96
C GLN A 466 18.35 25.36 -17.13
N GLY A 467 18.64 26.09 -18.22
CA GLY A 467 18.01 27.38 -18.55
C GLY A 467 16.57 27.28 -19.09
N ALA A 468 16.09 26.11 -19.49
CA ALA A 468 14.73 25.95 -20.03
C ALA A 468 13.65 25.67 -18.97
N ASN A 469 14.05 25.50 -17.71
CA ASN A 469 13.15 25.24 -16.57
C ASN A 469 13.12 26.41 -15.57
N GLN A 470 13.30 27.65 -16.03
CA GLN A 470 12.69 28.76 -15.30
C GLN A 470 11.17 28.57 -15.39
N VAL A 471 10.62 28.05 -14.30
CA VAL A 471 9.21 28.01 -14.01
C VAL A 471 8.64 29.39 -14.28
N TYR A 472 7.81 29.52 -15.32
CA TYR A 472 6.93 30.66 -15.48
C TYR A 472 6.18 30.84 -14.15
N HIS A 473 6.52 31.92 -13.45
CA HIS A 473 5.75 32.42 -12.32
C HIS A 473 4.36 32.75 -12.84
N PHE A 474 3.38 31.88 -12.56
CA PHE A 474 1.96 32.16 -12.80
C PHE A 474 1.43 33.10 -11.70
N SER A 475 2.03 34.28 -11.58
CA SER A 475 1.59 35.32 -10.64
C SER A 475 1.60 36.75 -11.20
N ASP A 476 2.02 36.98 -12.46
CA ASP A 476 2.05 38.33 -13.05
C ASP A 476 1.09 38.55 -14.24
N ALA A 477 0.05 37.73 -14.40
CA ALA A 477 -0.93 37.89 -15.49
C ALA A 477 -2.33 38.38 -15.06
N VAL A 478 -2.45 39.05 -13.90
CA VAL A 478 -3.70 39.73 -13.46
C VAL A 478 -3.44 41.16 -12.94
N ARG A 479 -2.31 41.77 -13.31
CA ARG A 479 -2.03 43.18 -12.96
C ARG A 479 -1.44 43.91 -14.15
N THR A 480 -2.23 44.02 -15.21
CA THR A 480 -2.14 45.08 -16.24
C THR A 480 -3.24 44.81 -17.27
N ARG A 481 -4.43 45.36 -17.03
CA ARG A 481 -5.35 45.94 -18.00
C ARG A 481 -6.63 46.35 -17.25
N SER A 482 -6.93 47.65 -17.37
CA SER A 482 -7.97 48.47 -16.73
C SER A 482 -7.88 48.60 -15.22
#